data_AF-A0A090X5L2-F1
#
_entry.id   AF-A0A090X5L2-F1
#
_cell.length_a   1.000
_cell.length_b   1.000
_cell.length_c   1.000
_cell.angle_alpha   90.00
_cell.angle_beta   90.00
_cell.angle_gamma   90.00
#
_symmetry.space_group_name_H-M   'P 1'
#
loop_
_entity.id
_entity.type
_entity.pdbx_description
1 polymer ?
#
loop_
_entity_poly.entity_id
_entity_poly.type
_entity_poly.pdbx_seq_one_letter_code
_entity_poly.pdbx_strand_id
1 'polypeptide(L)'
;MTKNVALCAIEEAYNQGEIDWKKPVSCHLYPVIQDYSEFSAVNYHKWQICDDACELGEELGVPVYKFVKEALIRKFGEDWYAELEKVAETL
;
A
#
# COMPACT_ATOMS: atom_id res chain seq x y z
N MET A 1 6.75 13.55 16.88
CA MET A 1 5.50 13.88 16.17
C MET A 1 5.77 14.98 15.17
N THR A 2 5.80 14.64 13.88
CA THR A 2 5.81 15.61 12.78
C THR A 2 4.50 16.40 12.85
N LYS A 3 4.59 17.71 13.11
CA LYS A 3 3.42 18.60 13.15
C LYS A 3 2.77 18.57 11.74
N ASN A 4 1.48 18.23 11.67
CA ASN A 4 0.63 18.21 10.46
C ASN A 4 0.55 16.92 9.62
N VAL A 5 0.98 15.75 10.12
CA VAL A 5 0.70 14.46 9.44
C VAL A 5 -0.29 13.64 10.26
N ALA A 6 -1.41 13.25 9.64
CA ALA A 6 -2.34 12.32 10.26
C ALA A 6 -1.80 10.88 10.11
N LEU A 7 -1.68 10.17 11.23
CA LEU A 7 -1.22 8.78 11.27
C LEU A 7 -2.36 7.88 11.75
N CYS A 8 -2.38 6.63 11.27
CA CYS A 8 -3.30 5.63 11.79
C CYS A 8 -2.87 5.24 13.21
N ALA A 9 -3.73 5.46 14.21
CA ALA A 9 -3.41 5.19 15.61
C ALA A 9 -3.00 3.72 15.87
N ILE A 10 -3.64 2.77 15.18
CA ILE A 10 -3.33 1.34 15.30
C ILE A 10 -1.94 1.03 14.74
N GLU A 11 -1.60 1.59 13.58
CA GLU A 11 -0.28 1.38 13.00
C GLU A 11 0.82 2.01 13.84
N GLU A 12 0.57 3.21 14.38
CA GLU A 12 1.53 3.89 15.23
C GLU A 12 1.77 3.12 16.53
N ALA A 13 0.71 2.63 17.19
CA ALA A 13 0.84 1.80 18.38
C ALA A 13 1.62 0.50 18.10
N TYR A 14 1.39 -0.14 16.95
CA TYR A 14 2.18 -1.30 16.52
C TYR A 14 3.65 -0.95 16.28
N ASN A 15 3.93 0.15 15.57
CA ASN A 15 5.30 0.61 15.29
C ASN A 15 6.06 0.99 16.57
N GLN A 16 5.35 1.43 17.62
CA GLN A 16 5.90 1.72 18.94
C GLN A 16 6.02 0.48 19.84
N GLY A 17 5.53 -0.69 19.40
CA GLY A 17 5.56 -1.92 20.17
C GLY A 17 4.56 -1.97 21.33
N GLU A 18 3.54 -1.10 21.34
CA GLU A 18 2.49 -1.07 22.36
C GLU A 18 1.45 -2.19 22.15
N ILE A 19 1.31 -2.65 20.91
CA ILE A 19 0.43 -3.75 20.52
C ILE A 19 1.13 -4.68 19.53
N ASP A 20 0.79 -5.97 19.57
CA ASP A 20 1.40 -6.99 18.69
C ASP A 20 0.74 -7.11 17.31
N TRP A 21 -0.35 -6.38 17.07
CA TRP A 21 -1.13 -6.49 15.83
C TRP A 21 -1.02 -5.22 14.98
N LYS A 22 -0.56 -5.40 13.74
CA LYS A 22 -0.49 -4.33 12.73
C LYS A 22 -1.88 -4.03 12.17
N LYS A 23 -2.07 -2.81 11.64
CA LYS A 23 -3.31 -2.41 10.95
C LYS A 23 -3.82 -3.49 9.97
N PRO A 24 -5.15 -3.60 9.79
CA PRO A 24 -5.75 -4.59 8.91
C PRO A 24 -5.19 -4.50 7.48
N VAL A 25 -5.06 -5.66 6.83
CA VAL A 25 -4.52 -5.74 5.45
C VAL A 25 -5.34 -4.89 4.48
N SER A 26 -6.66 -4.83 4.63
CA SER A 26 -7.55 -3.98 3.83
C SER A 26 -7.22 -2.50 3.96
N CYS A 27 -6.96 -2.00 5.17
CA CYS A 27 -6.54 -0.61 5.40
C CYS A 27 -5.14 -0.35 4.85
N HIS A 28 -4.23 -1.32 4.95
CA HIS A 28 -2.87 -1.18 4.43
C HIS A 28 -2.83 -1.13 2.89
N LEU A 29 -3.76 -1.80 2.22
CA LEU A 29 -3.87 -1.85 0.76
C LEU A 29 -4.81 -0.81 0.18
N TYR A 30 -5.48 0.00 0.98
CA TYR A 30 -6.27 1.09 0.42
C TYR A 30 -5.33 2.24 0.00
N PRO A 31 -5.45 2.81 -1.21
CA PRO A 31 -6.52 2.67 -2.20
C PRO A 31 -6.19 1.76 -3.41
N VAL A 32 -5.29 0.78 -3.28
CA VAL A 32 -4.81 -0.07 -4.39
C VAL A 32 -5.51 -1.42 -4.54
N ILE A 33 -6.48 -1.73 -3.68
CA ILE A 33 -7.27 -2.97 -3.76
C ILE A 33 -8.76 -2.68 -3.73
N GLN A 34 -9.50 -3.45 -4.54
CA GLN A 34 -10.95 -3.54 -4.46
C GLN A 34 -11.37 -5.00 -4.48
N ASP A 35 -12.02 -5.45 -3.40
CA ASP A 35 -12.51 -6.82 -3.27
C ASP A 35 -13.90 -6.95 -3.92
N TYR A 36 -14.04 -7.89 -4.86
CA TYR A 36 -15.30 -8.32 -5.47
C TYR A 36 -15.70 -9.70 -4.94
N SER A 37 -16.90 -10.17 -5.29
CA SER A 37 -17.41 -11.48 -4.81
C SER A 37 -16.55 -12.67 -5.22
N GLU A 38 -15.85 -12.58 -6.35
CA GLU A 38 -15.12 -13.71 -6.95
C GLU A 38 -13.60 -13.47 -7.04
N PHE A 39 -13.14 -12.23 -6.89
CA PHE A 39 -11.73 -11.87 -7.04
C PHE A 39 -11.40 -10.54 -6.35
N SER A 40 -10.11 -10.28 -6.15
CA SER A 40 -9.61 -8.97 -5.74
C SER A 40 -8.98 -8.28 -6.96
N ALA A 41 -9.44 -7.07 -7.28
CA ALA A 41 -8.78 -6.23 -8.27
C ALA A 41 -7.65 -5.44 -7.62
N VAL A 42 -6.47 -5.49 -8.22
CA VAL A 42 -5.32 -4.67 -7.82
C VAL A 42 -5.27 -3.46 -8.75
N ASN A 43 -6.02 -2.44 -8.39
CA ASN A 43 -6.13 -1.20 -9.14
C ASN A 43 -6.11 0.00 -8.19
N TYR A 44 -5.43 1.07 -8.60
CA TYR A 44 -5.41 2.30 -7.85
C TYR A 44 -6.75 3.04 -8.00
N HIS A 45 -7.48 3.22 -6.89
CA HIS A 45 -8.65 4.06 -6.81
C HIS A 45 -8.21 5.53 -6.67
N LYS A 46 -8.35 6.27 -7.77
CA LYS A 46 -7.93 7.67 -7.86
C LYS A 46 -8.96 8.60 -7.22
N TRP A 47 -8.49 9.38 -6.25
CA TRP A 47 -9.26 10.39 -5.53
C TRP A 47 -8.34 11.46 -4.95
N GLN A 48 -8.90 12.61 -4.60
CA GLN A 48 -8.15 13.85 -4.38
C GLN A 48 -7.16 13.81 -3.21
N ILE A 49 -7.40 12.97 -2.20
CA ILE A 49 -6.51 12.93 -1.03
C ILE A 49 -5.16 12.24 -1.30
N CYS A 50 -5.00 11.62 -2.47
CA CYS A 50 -3.77 10.97 -2.88
C CYS A 50 -2.93 11.83 -3.83
N ASP A 51 -3.39 13.03 -4.20
CA ASP A 51 -2.72 13.87 -5.19
C ASP A 51 -1.28 14.21 -4.76
N ASP A 52 -1.07 14.66 -3.51
CA ASP A 52 0.27 14.93 -2.95
C ASP A 52 1.20 13.69 -3.01
N ALA A 53 0.65 12.49 -2.78
CA ALA A 53 1.44 11.25 -2.82
C ALA A 53 1.78 10.85 -4.26
N CYS A 54 0.89 11.12 -5.22
CA CYS A 54 1.14 10.91 -6.64
C CYS A 54 2.21 11.87 -7.18
N GLU A 55 2.16 13.14 -6.82
CA GLU A 55 3.19 14.13 -7.18
C GLU A 55 4.56 13.70 -6.69
N LEU A 56 4.67 13.32 -5.41
CA LEU A 56 5.92 12.80 -4.85
C LEU A 56 6.38 11.51 -5.56
N GLY A 57 5.46 10.60 -5.88
CA GLY A 57 5.78 9.36 -6.58
C GLY A 57 6.32 9.61 -7.99
N GLU A 58 5.79 10.60 -8.69
CA GLU A 58 6.26 11.05 -10.01
C GLU A 58 7.66 11.67 -9.92
N GLU A 59 7.91 12.55 -8.95
CA GLU A 59 9.23 13.16 -8.72
C GLU A 59 10.31 12.11 -8.41
N LEU A 60 9.96 11.09 -7.62
CA LEU A 60 10.88 10.02 -7.24
C LEU A 60 11.02 8.94 -8.32
N GLY A 61 10.15 8.93 -9.34
CA GLY A 61 10.10 7.88 -10.36
C GLY A 61 9.78 6.50 -9.79
N VAL A 62 9.02 6.44 -8.69
CA VAL A 62 8.71 5.18 -7.99
C VAL A 62 7.27 4.74 -8.33
N PRO A 63 7.08 3.57 -8.96
CA PRO A 63 5.75 3.07 -9.27
C PRO A 63 5.00 2.64 -8.01
N VAL A 64 3.67 2.77 -8.05
CA VAL A 64 2.77 2.51 -6.91
C VAL A 64 2.97 1.13 -6.28
N TYR A 65 3.14 0.08 -7.08
CA TYR A 65 3.30 -1.29 -6.55
C TYR A 65 4.55 -1.45 -5.65
N LYS A 66 5.59 -0.62 -5.85
CA LYS A 66 6.78 -0.62 -4.99
C LYS A 66 6.50 0.08 -3.66
N PHE A 67 5.72 1.16 -3.66
CA PHE A 67 5.30 1.85 -2.42
C PHE A 67 4.49 0.94 -1.49
N VAL A 68 3.61 0.12 -2.06
CA VAL A 68 2.74 -0.79 -1.30
C VAL A 68 3.29 -2.22 -1.22
N LYS A 69 4.59 -2.43 -1.46
CA LYS A 69 5.23 -3.77 -1.47
C LYS A 69 4.87 -4.62 -0.27
N GLU A 70 5.03 -4.07 0.94
CA GLU A 70 4.75 -4.80 2.18
C GLU A 70 3.26 -5.20 2.27
N ALA A 71 2.36 -4.32 1.85
CA ALA A 71 0.93 -4.57 1.87
C ALA A 71 0.53 -5.68 0.86
N LEU A 72 1.11 -5.65 -0.34
CA LEU A 72 0.90 -6.65 -1.38
C LEU A 72 1.43 -8.03 -0.95
N ILE A 73 2.65 -8.09 -0.41
CA ILE A 73 3.23 -9.34 0.12
C ILE A 73 2.37 -9.90 1.25
N ARG A 74 1.90 -9.06 2.18
CA ARG A 74 1.02 -9.51 3.27
C ARG A 74 -0.30 -10.13 2.79
N LYS A 75 -0.82 -9.70 1.64
CA LYS A 75 -2.10 -10.19 1.09
C LYS A 75 -1.93 -11.37 0.14
N PHE A 76 -0.93 -11.33 -0.74
CA PHE A 76 -0.79 -12.27 -1.86
C PHE A 76 0.44 -13.17 -1.76
N GLY A 77 1.38 -12.88 -0.86
CA GLY A 77 2.62 -13.62 -0.69
C GLY A 77 3.79 -13.07 -1.50
N GLU A 78 5.00 -13.53 -1.15
CA GLU A 78 6.25 -13.09 -1.78
C GLU A 78 6.34 -13.53 -3.24
N ASP A 79 5.96 -14.78 -3.54
CA ASP A 79 6.01 -15.33 -4.90
C ASP A 79 5.13 -14.52 -5.87
N TRP A 80 3.92 -14.15 -5.43
CA TRP A 80 3.01 -13.32 -6.24
C TRP A 80 3.62 -11.94 -6.53
N TYR A 81 4.23 -11.32 -5.52
CA TYR A 81 4.87 -10.01 -5.69
C TYR A 81 6.10 -10.10 -6.61
N ALA A 82 6.88 -11.18 -6.54
CA ALA A 82 8.01 -11.42 -7.43
C ALA A 82 7.56 -11.56 -8.90
N GLU A 83 6.45 -12.23 -9.17
CA GLU A 83 5.88 -12.31 -10.52
C GLU A 83 5.37 -10.94 -11.00
N LEU A 84 4.77 -10.14 -10.13
CA LEU A 84 4.39 -8.76 -10.44
C LEU A 84 5.60 -7.91 -10.84
N GLU A 85 6.71 -7.99 -10.10
CA GLU A 85 7.94 -7.26 -10.42
C GLU A 85 8.49 -7.65 -11.79
N LYS A 86 8.52 -8.95 -12.11
CA LYS A 86 8.97 -9.44 -13.43
C LYS A 86 8.11 -8.90 -14.57
N VAL A 87 6.78 -8.90 -14.42
CA VAL A 87 5.88 -8.34 -15.43
C VAL A 87 6.11 -6.84 -15.59
N ALA A 88 6.29 -6.12 -14.48
CA ALA A 88 6.52 -4.68 -14.50
C ALA A 88 7.85 -4.27 -15.16
N GLU A 89 8.89 -5.12 -15.13
CA GLU A 89 10.16 -4.88 -15.84
C GLU A 89 10.05 -5.05 -17.37
N THR A 90 9.01 -5.74 -17.83
CA THR A 90 8.78 -6.00 -19.27
C THR A 90 7.83 -5.01 -19.95
N LEU A 91 7.26 -4.07 -19.19
CA LEU A 91 6.38 -3.00 -19.65
C LEU A 91 7.16 -1.71 -19.93
#